data_AF-A0A2V1IM58-F1
#
_entry.id   AF-A0A2V1IM58-F1
#
_cell.length_a   1.000
_cell.length_b   1.000
_cell.length_c   1.000
_cell.angle_alpha   90.00
_cell.angle_beta   90.00
_cell.angle_gamma   90.00
#
_symmetry.space_group_name_H-M   'P 1'
#
loop_
_entity.id
_entity.type
_entity.pdbx_description
1 polymer ?
#
loop_
_entity_poly.entity_id
_entity_poly.type
_entity_poly.pdbx_seq_one_letter_code
_entity_poly.pdbx_strand_id
1 'polypeptide(L)'
;MDDPDQIAKYFTEYVNRGFRRIFEEQRRIAAAKIYGKQAYRTDGTPRSRSGRLQQALASPTFSITGSGSGISANAQYPTYLRFLDMKRLGNYRIYNRPVWGILYKETFNDIRFEFSAWLRKNLADSIRESYQQS
;
A
#
# COMPACT_ATOMS: atom_id res chain seq x y z
N MET A 1 -1.98 10.05 -30.29
CA MET A 1 -1.39 8.74 -29.94
C MET A 1 -1.62 8.59 -28.45
N ASP A 2 -2.41 7.62 -28.01
CA ASP A 2 -2.61 7.32 -26.58
C ASP A 2 -1.24 7.27 -25.91
N ASP A 3 -0.99 8.07 -24.88
CA ASP A 3 0.27 8.03 -24.15
C ASP A 3 0.14 6.94 -23.06
N PRO A 4 0.57 5.67 -23.31
CA PRO A 4 0.47 4.60 -22.33
C PRO A 4 1.17 4.97 -21.02
N ASP A 5 2.10 5.92 -21.04
CA ASP A 5 2.78 6.43 -19.86
C ASP A 5 1.85 7.25 -18.96
N GLN A 6 0.85 7.97 -19.48
CA GLN A 6 -0.10 8.73 -18.64
C GLN A 6 -1.05 7.81 -17.87
N ILE A 7 -1.56 6.78 -18.53
CA ILE A 7 -2.40 5.77 -17.88
C ILE A 7 -1.58 5.01 -16.83
N ALA A 8 -0.37 4.58 -17.18
CA ALA A 8 0.53 3.94 -16.23
C ALA A 8 0.88 4.85 -15.05
N LYS A 9 1.10 6.16 -15.27
CA LYS A 9 1.32 7.14 -14.20
C LYS A 9 0.11 7.25 -13.27
N TYR A 10 -1.11 7.33 -13.82
CA TYR A 10 -2.35 7.39 -13.02
C TYR A 10 -2.44 6.19 -12.07
N PHE A 11 -2.44 4.97 -12.59
CA PHE A 11 -2.58 3.79 -11.73
C PHE A 11 -1.36 3.64 -10.79
N THR A 12 -0.14 4.03 -11.21
CA THR A 12 1.05 4.03 -10.35
C THR A 12 0.83 4.92 -9.13
N GLU A 13 0.26 6.10 -9.32
CA GLU A 13 0.01 7.06 -8.23
C GLU A 13 -0.95 6.49 -7.19
N TYR A 14 -2.10 5.96 -7.62
CA TYR A 14 -3.10 5.41 -6.70
C TYR A 14 -2.57 4.18 -5.96
N VAL A 15 -1.90 3.26 -6.66
CA VAL A 15 -1.33 2.06 -6.03
C VAL A 15 -0.24 2.47 -5.03
N ASN A 16 0.66 3.38 -5.40
CA ASN A 16 1.69 3.89 -4.48
C ASN A 16 1.06 4.56 -3.23
N ARG A 17 0.01 5.37 -3.40
CA ARG A 17 -0.75 5.96 -2.29
C ARG A 17 -1.36 4.90 -1.38
N GLY A 18 -1.98 3.86 -1.97
CA GLY A 18 -2.54 2.72 -1.24
C GLY A 18 -1.50 1.98 -0.41
N PHE A 19 -0.36 1.65 -1.00
CA PHE A 19 0.74 0.97 -0.30
C PHE A 19 1.35 1.82 0.82
N ARG A 20 1.52 3.14 0.62
CA ARG A 20 1.97 4.05 1.69
C ARG A 20 1.03 3.98 2.90
N ARG A 21 -0.27 4.08 2.67
CA ARG A 21 -1.29 3.97 3.73
C ARG A 21 -1.28 2.60 4.40
N ILE A 22 -1.06 1.52 3.65
CA ILE A 22 -0.88 0.17 4.21
C ILE A 22 0.30 0.13 5.19
N PHE A 23 1.47 0.64 4.78
CA PHE A 23 2.67 0.63 5.61
C PHE A 23 2.52 1.50 6.85
N GLU A 24 1.88 2.66 6.73
CA GLU A 24 1.55 3.55 7.85
C GLU A 24 0.64 2.86 8.86
N GLU A 25 -0.44 2.23 8.40
CA GLU A 25 -1.39 1.55 9.26
C GLU A 25 -0.76 0.31 9.92
N GLN A 26 0.07 -0.44 9.19
CA GLN A 26 0.85 -1.54 9.75
C GLN A 26 1.79 -1.06 10.86
N ARG A 27 2.51 0.03 10.63
CA ARG A 27 3.40 0.64 11.63
C ARG A 27 2.60 1.09 12.85
N ARG A 28 1.43 1.71 12.65
CA ARG A 28 0.54 2.16 13.73
C ARG A 28 0.04 1.00 14.58
N ILE A 29 -0.44 -0.08 13.96
CA ILE A 29 -0.94 -1.25 14.70
C ILE A 29 0.21 -1.96 15.43
N ALA A 30 1.37 -2.10 14.79
CA ALA A 30 2.55 -2.68 15.44
C ALA A 30 3.03 -1.84 16.62
N ALA A 31 3.11 -0.51 16.47
CA ALA A 31 3.44 0.40 17.56
C ALA A 31 2.48 0.25 18.74
N ALA A 32 1.17 0.18 18.48
CA ALA A 32 0.17 0.04 19.54
C ALA A 32 0.21 -1.33 20.24
N LYS A 33 0.27 -2.41 19.48
CA LYS A 33 0.05 -3.77 20.00
C LYS A 33 1.33 -4.53 20.36
N ILE A 34 2.44 -4.26 19.69
CA ILE A 34 3.72 -4.96 19.89
C ILE A 34 4.68 -4.15 20.72
N TYR A 35 4.68 -2.82 20.56
CA TYR A 35 5.65 -1.91 21.18
C TYR A 35 5.03 -0.94 22.21
N GLY A 36 3.70 -0.91 22.34
CA GLY A 36 2.98 -0.07 23.31
C GLY A 36 2.85 -0.70 24.69
N LYS A 37 1.91 -0.26 25.54
CA LYS A 37 1.75 -0.79 26.92
C LYS A 37 1.53 -2.31 27.00
N GLN A 38 1.05 -2.94 25.93
CA GLN A 38 0.88 -4.39 25.81
C GLN A 38 2.15 -5.15 25.36
N ALA A 39 3.23 -4.41 25.08
CA ALA A 39 4.53 -4.92 24.65
C ALA A 39 5.23 -5.72 25.73
N TYR A 40 4.87 -5.53 26.99
CA TYR A 40 5.48 -6.25 28.10
C TYR A 40 4.58 -7.42 28.49
N ARG A 41 5.19 -8.57 28.72
CA ARG A 41 4.54 -9.70 29.37
C ARG A 41 4.27 -9.35 30.84
N THR A 42 3.45 -10.16 31.52
CA THR A 42 3.15 -10.01 32.95
C THR A 42 4.42 -10.02 33.83
N ASP A 43 5.50 -10.65 33.35
CA ASP A 43 6.82 -10.71 33.98
C ASP A 43 7.73 -9.49 33.68
N GLY A 44 7.23 -8.47 32.99
CA GLY A 44 8.00 -7.27 32.64
C GLY A 44 8.99 -7.45 31.48
N THR A 45 9.01 -8.61 30.81
CA THR A 45 9.86 -8.82 29.62
C THR A 45 9.20 -8.30 28.34
N PRO A 46 9.95 -7.65 27.42
CA PRO A 46 9.43 -7.29 26.11
C PRO A 46 9.00 -8.52 25.30
N ARG A 47 7.78 -8.50 24.77
CA ARG A 47 7.23 -9.48 23.81
C ARG A 47 8.01 -9.47 22.49
N SER A 48 8.54 -8.32 22.09
CA SER A 48 9.43 -8.21 20.92
C SER A 48 10.89 -8.12 21.37
N ARG A 49 11.73 -9.04 20.89
CA ARG A 49 13.14 -9.16 21.32
C ARG A 49 14.16 -8.35 20.51
N SER A 50 13.89 -8.01 19.25
CA SER A 50 14.97 -7.59 18.33
C SER A 50 14.74 -6.30 17.55
N GLY A 51 13.55 -5.67 17.65
CA GLY A 51 13.23 -4.46 16.87
C GLY A 51 13.20 -4.63 15.35
N ARG A 52 13.58 -5.80 14.81
CA ARG A 52 13.65 -6.08 13.37
C ARG A 52 12.34 -5.84 12.63
N LEU A 53 11.21 -6.16 13.28
CA LEU A 53 9.89 -5.89 12.72
C LEU A 53 9.61 -4.38 12.67
N GLN A 54 9.94 -3.64 13.73
CA GLN A 54 9.81 -2.19 13.76
C GLN A 54 10.63 -1.53 12.66
N GLN A 55 11.88 -1.97 12.47
CA GLN A 55 12.75 -1.46 11.41
C GLN A 55 12.21 -1.78 10.02
N ALA A 56 11.74 -3.01 9.78
CA ALA A 56 11.14 -3.38 8.49
C ALA A 56 9.84 -2.59 8.19
N LEU A 57 9.05 -2.26 9.21
CA LEU A 57 7.87 -1.40 9.06
C LEU A 57 8.22 0.09 8.95
N ALA A 58 9.40 0.50 9.46
CA ALA A 58 9.93 1.84 9.34
C ALA A 58 10.44 2.16 7.92
N SER A 59 11.05 1.16 7.28
CA SER A 59 11.60 1.26 5.93
C SER A 59 11.11 0.08 5.09
N PRO A 60 9.85 0.09 4.65
CA PRO A 60 9.30 -0.98 3.83
C PRO A 60 10.00 -1.03 2.48
N THR A 61 10.47 -2.21 2.08
CA THR A 61 10.97 -2.45 0.74
C THR A 61 9.79 -2.56 -0.21
N PHE A 62 9.55 -1.50 -0.99
CA PHE A 62 8.47 -1.39 -1.94
C PHE A 62 8.99 -0.87 -3.28
N SER A 63 8.57 -1.49 -4.37
CA SER A 63 8.82 -1.01 -5.72
C SER A 63 7.55 -1.13 -6.56
N ILE A 64 7.40 -0.19 -7.50
CA ILE A 64 6.32 -0.17 -8.47
C ILE A 64 6.93 0.06 -9.84
N THR A 65 6.52 -0.75 -10.80
CA THR A 65 6.96 -0.65 -12.19
C THR A 65 5.73 -0.63 -13.08
N GLY A 66 5.59 0.43 -13.87
CA GLY A 66 4.60 0.53 -14.94
C GLY A 66 5.24 0.17 -16.27
N SER A 67 4.58 -0.68 -17.04
CA SER A 67 4.88 -0.94 -18.45
C SER A 67 3.62 -0.70 -19.28
N GLY A 68 3.76 -0.58 -20.60
CA GLY A 68 2.61 -0.41 -21.51
C GLY A 68 1.55 -1.52 -21.45
N SER A 69 1.83 -2.64 -20.77
CA SER A 69 0.88 -3.75 -20.55
C SER A 69 0.26 -3.78 -19.15
N GLY A 70 0.67 -2.91 -18.22
CA GLY A 70 0.11 -2.85 -16.87
C GLY A 70 1.09 -2.38 -15.81
N ILE A 71 0.71 -2.57 -14.55
CA ILE A 71 1.51 -2.17 -13.39
C ILE A 71 1.76 -3.36 -12.50
N SER A 72 3.00 -3.49 -12.06
CA SER A 72 3.43 -4.44 -11.04
C SER A 72 3.91 -3.72 -9.81
N ALA A 73 3.33 -4.04 -8.65
CA ALA A 73 3.73 -3.53 -7.35
C ALA A 73 4.27 -4.68 -6.50
N ASN A 74 5.49 -4.52 -5.99
CA ASN A 74 6.20 -5.52 -5.20
C ASN A 74 6.51 -4.96 -3.81
N ALA A 75 6.14 -5.71 -2.77
CA ALA A 75 6.41 -5.34 -1.38
C ALA A 75 7.01 -6.54 -0.63
N GLN A 76 8.14 -6.33 0.05
CA GLN A 76 8.78 -7.37 0.85
C GLN A 76 8.39 -7.21 2.32
N TYR A 77 7.86 -8.30 2.89
CA TYR A 77 7.43 -8.34 4.28
C TYR A 77 8.20 -9.41 5.06
N PRO A 78 8.60 -9.15 6.31
CA PRO A 78 9.10 -10.20 7.19
C PRO A 78 8.02 -11.26 7.41
N THR A 79 8.37 -12.54 7.32
CA THR A 79 7.42 -13.65 7.54
C THR A 79 6.74 -13.56 8.91
N TYR A 80 7.48 -13.07 9.92
CA TYR A 80 6.95 -12.84 11.26
C TYR A 80 5.69 -11.95 11.29
N LEU A 81 5.59 -10.96 10.39
CA LEU A 81 4.42 -10.09 10.30
C LEU A 81 3.15 -10.88 9.95
N ARG A 82 3.27 -11.90 9.08
CA ARG A 82 2.14 -12.78 8.69
C ARG A 82 1.76 -13.73 9.83
N PHE A 83 2.74 -14.23 10.59
CA PHE A 83 2.48 -15.10 11.73
C PHE A 83 1.68 -14.40 12.83
N LEU A 84 1.90 -13.10 13.05
CA LEU A 84 1.16 -12.31 14.04
C LEU A 84 -0.35 -12.22 13.76
N ASP A 85 -0.78 -12.52 12.54
CA ASP A 85 -2.20 -12.52 12.17
C ASP A 85 -2.88 -13.87 12.40
N MET A 86 -2.15 -14.90 12.84
CA MET A 86 -2.74 -16.18 13.19
C MET A 86 -3.52 -16.09 14.51
N LYS A 87 -4.71 -16.71 14.55
CA LYS A 87 -5.59 -16.73 15.74
C LYS A 87 -4.89 -17.17 17.03
N ARG A 88 -4.08 -18.24 16.95
CA ARG A 88 -3.36 -18.81 18.10
C ARG A 88 -2.36 -17.86 18.75
N LEU A 89 -1.85 -16.87 18.01
CA LEU A 89 -0.81 -15.95 18.48
C LEU A 89 -1.37 -14.60 18.94
N GLY A 90 -2.70 -14.41 18.93
CA GLY A 90 -3.38 -13.19 19.36
C GLY A 90 -4.12 -12.45 18.24
N ASN A 91 -3.94 -12.84 16.98
CA ASN A 91 -4.61 -12.24 15.81
C ASN A 91 -4.47 -10.72 15.76
N TYR A 92 -3.24 -10.23 15.55
CA TYR A 92 -2.96 -8.81 15.59
C TYR A 92 -3.59 -8.05 14.42
N ARG A 93 -3.84 -8.75 13.31
CA ARG A 93 -4.42 -8.24 12.06
C ARG A 93 -3.58 -7.09 11.50
N ILE A 94 -2.26 -7.17 11.62
CA ILE A 94 -1.33 -6.15 11.14
C ILE A 94 -1.11 -6.32 9.64
N TYR A 95 -0.96 -7.54 9.13
CA TYR A 95 -0.71 -7.75 7.70
C TYR A 95 -2.01 -7.72 6.90
N ASN A 96 -2.94 -8.63 7.21
CA ASN A 96 -4.12 -8.89 6.41
C ASN A 96 -5.09 -7.72 6.41
N ARG A 97 -5.40 -7.13 7.57
CA ARG A 97 -6.45 -6.10 7.65
C ARG A 97 -6.09 -4.83 6.88
N PRO A 98 -4.88 -4.23 7.01
CA PRO A 98 -4.49 -3.08 6.20
C PRO A 98 -4.45 -3.40 4.72
N VAL A 99 -3.88 -4.54 4.32
CA VAL A 99 -3.82 -4.93 2.89
C VAL A 99 -5.23 -5.06 2.31
N TRP A 100 -6.12 -5.82 2.93
CA TRP A 100 -7.48 -5.98 2.42
C TRP A 100 -8.33 -4.72 2.55
N GLY A 101 -8.22 -4.02 3.69
CA GLY A 101 -9.00 -2.82 3.97
C GLY A 101 -8.64 -1.67 3.05
N ILE A 102 -7.35 -1.36 2.93
CA ILE A 102 -6.90 -0.19 2.17
C ILE A 102 -6.81 -0.53 0.68
N LEU A 103 -6.18 -1.64 0.30
CA LEU A 103 -5.99 -1.92 -1.13
C LEU A 103 -7.32 -2.21 -1.83
N TYR A 104 -8.08 -3.18 -1.33
CA TYR A 104 -9.26 -3.68 -2.04
C TYR A 104 -10.51 -2.85 -1.79
N LYS A 105 -10.70 -2.30 -0.58
CA LYS A 105 -11.92 -1.53 -0.29
C LYS A 105 -11.79 -0.04 -0.58
N GLU A 106 -10.58 0.49 -0.60
CA GLU A 106 -10.37 1.93 -0.80
C GLU A 106 -9.65 2.14 -2.13
N THR A 107 -8.36 1.81 -2.23
CA THR A 107 -7.53 2.13 -3.40
C THR A 107 -8.10 1.64 -4.73
N PHE A 108 -8.54 0.38 -4.82
CA PHE A 108 -9.12 -0.15 -6.06
C PHE A 108 -10.50 0.42 -6.37
N ASN A 109 -11.27 0.81 -5.34
CA ASN A 109 -12.53 1.50 -5.55
C ASN A 109 -12.30 2.93 -6.04
N ASP A 110 -11.37 3.66 -5.42
CA ASP A 110 -10.98 5.02 -5.82
C ASP A 110 -10.55 5.03 -7.29
N ILE A 111 -9.67 4.08 -7.67
CA ILE A 111 -9.29 3.87 -9.07
C ILE A 111 -10.52 3.68 -9.95
N ARG A 112 -11.43 2.76 -9.60
CA ARG A 112 -12.61 2.46 -10.42
C ARG A 112 -13.52 3.68 -10.61
N PHE A 113 -13.77 4.45 -9.56
CA PHE A 113 -14.71 5.57 -9.60
C PHE A 113 -14.10 6.83 -10.21
N GLU A 114 -12.81 7.09 -9.96
CA GLU A 114 -12.15 8.32 -10.39
C GLU A 114 -11.55 8.20 -11.80
N PHE A 115 -11.29 6.98 -12.28
CA PHE A 115 -10.68 6.77 -13.60
C PHE A 115 -11.51 7.32 -14.76
N SER A 116 -12.84 7.23 -14.69
CA SER A 116 -13.71 7.74 -15.78
C SER A 116 -13.62 9.26 -15.92
N ALA A 117 -13.53 9.99 -14.80
CA ALA A 117 -13.39 11.45 -14.82
C ALA A 117 -12.00 11.85 -15.30
N TRP A 118 -10.97 11.14 -14.83
CA TRP A 118 -9.59 11.32 -15.30
C TRP A 118 -9.48 11.06 -16.81
N LEU A 119 -10.03 9.96 -17.33
CA LEU A 119 -9.97 9.60 -18.74
C LEU A 119 -10.61 10.66 -19.63
N ARG A 120 -11.80 11.17 -19.26
CA ARG A 120 -12.49 12.22 -20.02
C ARG A 120 -11.67 13.51 -20.11
N LYS A 121 -11.03 13.90 -19.01
CA LYS A 121 -10.20 15.10 -18.94
C LYS A 121 -8.96 14.95 -19.83
N ASN A 122 -8.18 13.89 -19.62
CA ASN A 122 -6.93 13.69 -20.36
C ASN A 122 -7.17 13.42 -21.84
N LEU A 123 -8.22 12.68 -22.20
CA LEU A 123 -8.58 12.46 -23.61
C LEU A 123 -8.95 13.79 -24.31
N ALA A 124 -9.72 14.66 -23.65
CA ALA A 124 -10.07 15.96 -24.20
C ALA A 124 -8.83 16.85 -24.40
N ASP A 125 -7.88 16.81 -23.46
CA ASP A 125 -6.64 17.56 -23.53
C ASP A 125 -5.73 17.01 -24.65
N SER A 126 -5.57 15.68 -24.75
CA SER A 126 -4.81 15.04 -25.84
C SER A 126 -5.38 15.32 -27.23
N ILE A 127 -6.71 15.34 -27.36
CA ILE A 127 -7.37 15.68 -28.62
C ILE A 127 -7.08 17.14 -28.99
N ARG A 128 -7.23 18.08 -28.05
CA ARG A 128 -6.93 19.51 -28.29
C ARG A 128 -5.48 19.76 -28.69
N GLU A 129 -4.52 19.13 -28.01
CA GLU A 129 -3.10 19.23 -28.35
C GLU A 129 -2.82 18.74 -29.77
N SER A 130 -3.44 17.64 -30.19
CA SER A 130 -3.29 17.12 -31.56
C SER A 130 -3.81 18.08 -32.64
N TYR A 131 -4.89 18.83 -32.35
CA TYR A 131 -5.45 19.82 -33.27
C TYR A 131 -4.66 21.15 -33.30
N GLN A 132 -3.85 21.45 -32.28
CA GLN A 132 -2.99 22.64 -32.27
C GLN A 132 -1.62 22.42 -32.94
N GLN A 133 -1.25 21.16 -33.19
CA GLN A 133 -0.03 20.78 -33.90
C GLN A 133 -0.24 20.50 -35.40
N SER A 134 -1.48 20.59 -35.89
CA SER A 134 -1.86 20.49 -37.32
C SER A 134 -2.20 21.86 -37.89
#